data_AF-A0AAD2HE86-F1
#
_entry.id   AF-A0AAD2HE86-F1
#
_cell.length_a   1.000
_cell.length_b   1.000
_cell.length_c   1.000
_cell.angle_alpha   90.00
_cell.angle_beta   90.00
_cell.angle_gamma   90.00
#
_symmetry.space_group_name_H-M   'P 1'
#
loop_
_entity.id
_entity.type
_entity.pdbx_description
1 polymer ?
#
loop_
_entity_poly.entity_id
_entity_poly.type
_entity_poly.pdbx_seq_one_letter_code
_entity_poly.pdbx_strand_id
1 'polypeptide(L)'
;MSFGRAGRRRPRPHRAVGAILAISNLAEAGDNIVSTSYIYGGTHNQFKVALRRFGIEVRFADGDDVRSIASLIDPRTKAIYLETIGNPEFNVPDFEPIVELARKHDIAVITDNTFGAGGYLFRPIEWGVNVVTHSATKWIGGHGTSLGGVVVDGGNFDWGNGKYRPSANRPKATTD
;
A
#
# COMPACT_ATOMS: atom_id res chain seq x y z
N MET A 1 26.70 -3.71 -37.49
CA MET A 1 27.02 -4.43 -36.23
C MET A 1 26.58 -3.58 -35.04
N SER A 2 25.81 -4.20 -34.13
CA SER A 2 25.47 -3.80 -32.75
C SER A 2 24.73 -2.47 -32.48
N PHE A 3 23.40 -2.57 -32.38
CA PHE A 3 22.58 -1.70 -31.54
C PHE A 3 22.73 -2.14 -30.07
N GLY A 4 23.23 -1.26 -29.20
CA GLY A 4 23.38 -1.51 -27.76
C GLY A 4 22.04 -1.65 -27.07
N ARG A 5 21.79 -2.82 -26.45
CA ARG A 5 20.64 -3.03 -25.55
C ARG A 5 20.79 -2.14 -24.32
N ALA A 6 19.86 -1.20 -24.15
CA ALA A 6 19.63 -0.53 -22.87
C ALA A 6 19.43 -1.61 -21.78
N GLY A 7 20.32 -1.62 -20.79
CA GLY A 7 20.28 -2.58 -19.69
C GLY A 7 18.97 -2.45 -18.92
N ARG A 8 18.19 -3.53 -18.85
CA ARG A 8 17.04 -3.65 -17.96
C ARG A 8 17.53 -3.48 -16.51
N ARG A 9 17.38 -2.28 -15.94
CA ARG A 9 17.55 -2.07 -14.50
C ARG A 9 16.57 -2.99 -13.76
N ARG A 10 17.07 -3.93 -12.97
CA ARG A 10 16.23 -4.77 -12.11
C ARG A 10 15.42 -3.85 -11.18
N PRO A 11 14.12 -4.11 -10.96
CA PRO A 11 13.35 -3.36 -9.98
C PRO A 11 14.03 -3.44 -8.61
N ARG A 12 14.16 -2.30 -7.92
CA ARG A 12 14.82 -2.25 -6.61
C ARG A 12 13.81 -2.69 -5.53
N PRO A 13 14.10 -3.74 -4.73
CA PRO A 13 13.11 -4.41 -3.87
C PRO A 13 12.63 -3.60 -2.65
N HIS A 14 13.27 -2.47 -2.35
CA HIS A 14 13.04 -1.65 -1.14
C HIS A 14 11.62 -1.09 -0.91
N ARG A 15 10.99 -0.38 -1.86
CA ARG A 15 9.56 0.04 -1.77
C ARG A 15 8.65 -1.17 -1.55
N ALA A 16 9.02 -2.28 -2.17
CA ALA A 16 8.32 -3.54 -2.10
C ALA A 16 8.32 -4.16 -0.68
N VAL A 17 9.32 -3.90 0.17
CA VAL A 17 9.34 -4.50 1.53
C VAL A 17 8.28 -3.89 2.45
N GLY A 18 8.06 -2.57 2.40
CA GLY A 18 7.04 -1.92 3.22
C GLY A 18 5.62 -2.33 2.84
N ALA A 19 5.31 -2.26 1.53
CA ALA A 19 3.99 -2.60 1.01
C ALA A 19 3.61 -4.07 1.29
N ILE A 20 4.52 -5.03 1.09
CA ILE A 20 4.21 -6.44 1.31
C ILE A 20 3.99 -6.77 2.78
N LEU A 21 4.80 -6.19 3.69
CA LEU A 21 4.62 -6.40 5.13
C LEU A 21 3.27 -5.87 5.61
N ALA A 22 2.91 -4.66 5.17
CA ALA A 22 1.60 -4.07 5.46
C ALA A 22 0.46 -4.97 4.97
N ILE A 23 0.51 -5.41 3.71
CA ILE A 23 -0.55 -6.23 3.11
C ILE A 23 -0.62 -7.63 3.74
N SER A 24 0.51 -8.30 3.96
CA SER A 24 0.53 -9.63 4.57
C SER A 24 0.06 -9.66 6.02
N ASN A 25 0.07 -8.52 6.71
CA ASN A 25 -0.49 -8.40 8.05
C ASN A 25 -2.01 -8.20 8.04
N LEU A 26 -2.59 -7.80 6.89
CA LEU A 26 -4.01 -7.46 6.75
C LEU A 26 -4.81 -8.50 5.96
N ALA A 27 -4.15 -9.25 5.06
CA ALA A 27 -4.78 -10.18 4.14
C ALA A 27 -4.09 -11.55 4.19
N GLU A 28 -4.89 -12.60 4.01
CA GLU A 28 -4.45 -14.00 3.94
C GLU A 28 -4.90 -14.69 2.65
N ALA A 29 -4.57 -15.97 2.49
CA ALA A 29 -4.97 -16.73 1.33
C ALA A 29 -6.50 -16.75 1.17
N GLY A 30 -6.99 -16.31 0.01
CA GLY A 30 -8.41 -16.16 -0.29
C GLY A 30 -8.93 -14.73 -0.19
N ASP A 31 -8.16 -13.80 0.37
CA ASP A 31 -8.50 -12.38 0.42
C ASP A 31 -8.07 -11.64 -0.86
N ASN A 32 -8.56 -10.40 -0.99
CA ASN A 32 -8.09 -9.48 -2.02
C ASN A 32 -7.82 -8.06 -1.50
N ILE A 33 -7.06 -7.29 -2.27
CA ILE A 33 -6.94 -5.83 -2.13
C ILE A 33 -7.21 -5.16 -3.47
N VAL A 34 -7.59 -3.89 -3.43
CA VAL A 34 -7.70 -3.03 -4.61
C VAL A 34 -6.51 -2.08 -4.62
N SER A 35 -5.83 -1.94 -5.76
CA SER A 35 -4.71 -1.02 -5.94
C SER A 35 -5.00 -0.10 -7.11
N THR A 36 -4.58 1.15 -7.02
CA THR A 36 -4.41 1.99 -8.23
C THR A 36 -3.44 1.31 -9.21
N SER A 37 -3.61 1.55 -10.52
CA SER A 37 -2.63 1.14 -11.52
C SER A 37 -1.39 2.06 -11.56
N TYR A 38 -1.46 3.26 -10.98
CA TYR A 38 -0.38 4.26 -10.96
C TYR A 38 0.63 4.01 -9.82
N ILE A 39 1.18 2.80 -9.75
CA ILE A 39 2.15 2.39 -8.73
C ILE A 39 3.53 2.09 -9.34
N TYR A 40 4.57 2.20 -8.52
CA TYR A 40 5.92 1.84 -8.91
C TYR A 40 5.99 0.42 -9.49
N GLY A 41 6.67 0.26 -10.64
CA GLY A 41 6.74 -1.01 -11.34
C GLY A 41 7.27 -2.19 -10.51
N GLY A 42 8.11 -1.93 -9.49
CA GLY A 42 8.53 -2.96 -8.54
C GLY A 42 7.38 -3.43 -7.63
N THR A 43 6.55 -2.50 -7.15
CA THR A 43 5.33 -2.76 -6.37
C THR A 43 4.32 -3.52 -7.23
N HIS A 44 4.10 -3.07 -8.47
CA HIS A 44 3.21 -3.76 -9.41
C HIS A 44 3.63 -5.22 -9.64
N ASN A 45 4.92 -5.48 -9.89
CA ASN A 45 5.42 -6.84 -10.06
C ASN A 45 5.24 -7.68 -8.79
N GLN A 46 5.48 -7.09 -7.62
CA GLN A 46 5.29 -7.78 -6.35
C GLN A 46 3.83 -8.16 -6.12
N PHE A 47 2.90 -7.26 -6.41
CA PHE A 47 1.47 -7.48 -6.28
C PHE A 47 0.99 -8.58 -7.24
N LYS A 48 1.41 -8.52 -8.51
CA LYS A 48 1.00 -9.48 -9.53
C LYS A 48 1.58 -10.88 -9.33
N VAL A 49 2.81 -10.99 -8.80
CA VAL A 49 3.56 -12.26 -8.74
C VAL A 49 3.70 -12.80 -7.32
N ALA A 50 4.15 -11.98 -6.37
CA ALA A 50 4.47 -12.46 -5.03
C ALA A 50 3.21 -12.64 -4.17
N LEU A 51 2.33 -11.64 -4.10
CA LEU A 51 1.09 -11.74 -3.31
C LEU A 51 0.17 -12.85 -3.82
N ARG A 52 0.11 -13.04 -5.15
CA ARG A 52 -0.60 -14.17 -5.76
C ARG A 52 -0.09 -15.53 -5.27
N ARG A 53 1.21 -15.69 -4.99
CA ARG A 53 1.77 -16.93 -4.43
C ARG A 53 1.38 -17.14 -2.97
N PHE A 54 1.05 -16.08 -2.24
CA PHE A 54 0.49 -16.15 -0.90
C PHE A 54 -1.04 -16.34 -0.90
N GLY A 55 -1.65 -16.51 -2.08
CA GLY A 55 -3.10 -16.66 -2.21
C GLY A 55 -3.87 -15.35 -2.07
N ILE A 56 -3.19 -14.20 -2.07
CA ILE A 56 -3.81 -12.86 -1.97
C ILE A 56 -3.97 -12.31 -3.39
N GLU A 57 -5.19 -11.97 -3.76
CA GLU A 57 -5.50 -11.35 -5.06
C GLU A 57 -5.29 -9.84 -4.99
N VAL A 58 -4.65 -9.27 -6.02
CA VAL A 58 -4.59 -7.80 -6.19
C VAL A 58 -5.37 -7.43 -7.45
N ARG A 59 -6.38 -6.58 -7.27
CA ARG A 59 -7.19 -6.03 -8.35
C ARG A 59 -6.74 -4.61 -8.64
N PHE A 60 -6.42 -4.33 -9.90
CA PHE A 60 -5.95 -3.02 -10.31
C PHE A 60 -7.11 -2.20 -10.88
N ALA A 61 -7.37 -1.05 -10.27
CA ALA A 61 -8.29 -0.05 -10.80
C ALA A 61 -7.71 0.62 -12.04
N ASP A 62 -8.59 1.22 -12.84
CA ASP A 62 -8.20 2.10 -13.93
C ASP A 62 -7.77 3.46 -13.36
N GLY A 63 -6.45 3.62 -13.19
CA GLY A 63 -5.87 4.79 -12.56
C GLY A 63 -6.19 4.86 -11.07
N ASP A 64 -6.60 6.03 -10.62
CA ASP A 64 -7.06 6.34 -9.26
C ASP A 64 -8.54 6.79 -9.21
N ASP A 65 -9.32 6.53 -10.27
CA ASP A 65 -10.75 6.85 -10.29
C ASP A 65 -11.51 6.04 -9.22
N VAL A 66 -12.17 6.77 -8.31
CA VAL A 66 -12.88 6.19 -7.17
C VAL A 66 -14.00 5.22 -7.58
N ARG A 67 -14.61 5.39 -8.75
CA ARG A 67 -15.67 4.49 -9.23
C ARG A 67 -15.07 3.18 -9.73
N SER A 68 -13.93 3.25 -10.42
CA SER A 68 -13.15 2.08 -10.82
C SER A 68 -12.71 1.28 -9.58
N ILE A 69 -12.18 1.96 -8.56
CA ILE A 69 -11.84 1.34 -7.26
C ILE A 69 -13.06 0.68 -6.63
N ALA A 70 -14.19 1.39 -6.53
CA ALA A 70 -15.43 0.88 -5.94
C ALA A 70 -15.94 -0.38 -6.64
N SER A 71 -15.85 -0.46 -7.97
CA SER A 71 -16.33 -1.61 -8.74
C SER A 71 -15.55 -2.92 -8.49
N LEU A 72 -14.36 -2.82 -7.89
CA LEU A 72 -13.49 -3.96 -7.59
C LEU A 72 -13.61 -4.46 -6.14
N ILE A 73 -14.31 -3.72 -5.28
CA ILE A 73 -14.49 -4.07 -3.88
C ILE A 73 -15.54 -5.17 -3.74
N ASP A 74 -15.21 -6.20 -2.95
CA ASP A 74 -16.11 -7.28 -2.58
C ASP A 74 -16.00 -7.60 -1.06
N PRO A 75 -16.79 -8.54 -0.51
CA PRO A 75 -16.73 -8.87 0.91
C PRO A 75 -15.37 -9.36 1.44
N ARG A 76 -14.48 -9.83 0.56
CA ARG A 76 -13.13 -10.32 0.88
C ARG A 76 -12.06 -9.25 0.73
N THR A 77 -12.40 -8.06 0.24
CA THR A 77 -11.45 -6.95 0.13
C THR A 77 -10.98 -6.51 1.51
N LYS A 78 -9.67 -6.35 1.68
CA LYS A 78 -9.03 -5.95 2.94
C LYS A 78 -8.42 -4.56 2.92
N ALA A 79 -8.08 -4.03 1.76
CA ALA A 79 -7.48 -2.71 1.69
C ALA A 79 -7.59 -2.08 0.29
N ILE A 80 -7.47 -0.75 0.27
CA ILE A 80 -7.14 0.04 -0.92
C ILE A 80 -5.68 0.47 -0.81
N TYR A 81 -4.91 0.34 -1.89
CA TYR A 81 -3.50 0.73 -1.96
C TYR A 81 -3.28 1.89 -2.93
N LEU A 82 -2.58 2.93 -2.47
CA LEU A 82 -2.24 4.15 -3.21
C LEU A 82 -0.74 4.48 -3.12
N GLU A 83 -0.25 5.32 -4.04
CA GLU A 83 0.98 6.10 -3.82
C GLU A 83 0.60 7.59 -3.72
N THR A 84 1.23 8.32 -2.81
CA THR A 84 1.02 9.78 -2.66
C THR A 84 1.31 10.58 -3.91
N ILE A 85 2.31 10.13 -4.67
CA ILE A 85 2.61 10.59 -6.02
C ILE A 85 2.79 9.34 -6.86
N GLY A 86 1.85 9.10 -7.78
CA GLY A 86 1.79 7.89 -8.59
C GLY A 86 2.92 7.78 -9.60
N ASN A 87 3.11 6.57 -10.14
CA ASN A 87 4.13 6.28 -11.14
C ASN A 87 3.55 5.42 -12.27
N PRO A 88 3.79 5.73 -13.55
CA PRO A 88 4.59 6.84 -14.08
C PRO A 88 3.85 8.18 -14.18
N GLU A 89 2.58 8.23 -13.79
CA GLU A 89 1.70 9.36 -14.09
C GLU A 89 2.00 10.64 -13.27
N PHE A 90 2.68 10.52 -12.12
CA PHE A 90 2.91 11.62 -11.19
C PHE A 90 1.62 12.31 -10.72
N ASN A 91 0.49 11.61 -10.79
CA ASN A 91 -0.79 12.04 -10.24
C ASN A 91 -0.72 12.08 -8.71
N VAL A 92 -1.53 12.95 -8.11
CA VAL A 92 -1.81 12.95 -6.68
C VAL A 92 -3.25 12.47 -6.53
N PRO A 93 -3.48 11.29 -5.92
CA PRO A 93 -4.84 10.79 -5.73
C PRO A 93 -5.70 11.75 -4.90
N ASP A 94 -6.98 11.82 -5.23
CA ASP A 94 -7.96 12.48 -4.37
C ASP A 94 -8.28 11.57 -3.17
N PHE A 95 -7.60 11.82 -2.04
CA PHE A 95 -7.65 10.93 -0.87
C PHE A 95 -9.00 10.93 -0.18
N GLU A 96 -9.69 12.07 -0.09
CA GLU A 96 -10.95 12.20 0.65
C GLU A 96 -12.05 11.23 0.16
N PRO A 97 -12.41 11.19 -1.15
CA PRO A 97 -13.42 10.26 -1.64
C PRO A 97 -12.98 8.80 -1.54
N ILE A 98 -11.69 8.49 -1.69
CA ILE A 98 -11.18 7.12 -1.59
C ILE A 98 -11.23 6.63 -0.14
N VAL A 99 -10.85 7.47 0.83
CA VAL A 99 -10.92 7.16 2.25
C VAL A 99 -12.37 7.02 2.70
N GLU A 100 -13.27 7.88 2.21
CA GLU A 100 -14.71 7.75 2.50
C GLU A 100 -15.29 6.46 1.91
N LEU A 101 -14.89 6.07 0.70
CA LEU A 101 -15.24 4.77 0.12
C LEU A 101 -14.74 3.61 1.00
N ALA A 102 -13.47 3.65 1.42
CA ALA A 102 -12.88 2.63 2.27
C ALA A 102 -13.64 2.47 3.60
N ARG A 103 -13.99 3.60 4.22
CA ARG A 103 -14.77 3.68 5.45
C ARG A 103 -16.15 3.02 5.30
N LYS A 104 -16.87 3.28 4.20
CA LYS A 104 -18.18 2.66 3.92
C LYS A 104 -18.12 1.15 3.80
N HIS A 105 -16.96 0.59 3.46
CA HIS A 105 -16.74 -0.84 3.31
C HIS A 105 -15.99 -1.46 4.49
N ASP A 106 -15.68 -0.70 5.54
CA ASP A 106 -14.90 -1.15 6.70
C ASP A 106 -13.53 -1.76 6.30
N ILE A 107 -12.88 -1.17 5.27
CA ILE A 107 -11.56 -1.59 4.79
C ILE A 107 -10.51 -0.50 4.99
N ALA A 108 -9.26 -0.89 5.17
CA ALA A 108 -8.15 0.03 5.39
C ALA A 108 -7.67 0.71 4.10
N VAL A 109 -7.11 1.90 4.22
CA VAL A 109 -6.32 2.56 3.17
C VAL A 109 -4.83 2.48 3.54
N ILE A 110 -4.05 1.94 2.60
CA ILE A 110 -2.59 1.87 2.67
C ILE A 110 -2.02 2.85 1.64
N THR A 111 -1.02 3.63 2.02
CA THR A 111 -0.38 4.57 1.09
C THR A 111 1.14 4.50 1.15
N ASP A 112 1.79 4.33 0.00
CA ASP A 112 3.22 4.58 -0.15
C ASP A 112 3.48 6.09 -0.23
N ASN A 113 4.08 6.61 0.85
CA ASN A 113 4.45 8.01 0.99
C ASN A 113 5.96 8.23 0.80
N THR A 114 6.63 7.36 0.02
CA THR A 114 8.05 7.53 -0.27
C THR A 114 8.31 8.91 -0.88
N PHE A 115 7.45 9.40 -1.79
CA PHE A 115 7.63 10.74 -2.38
C PHE A 115 7.30 11.89 -1.44
N GLY A 116 6.53 11.69 -0.37
CA GLY A 116 6.32 12.71 0.65
C GLY A 116 7.50 12.96 1.58
N ALA A 117 8.68 12.40 1.28
CA ALA A 117 9.95 12.66 1.95
C ALA A 117 9.88 12.51 3.49
N GLY A 118 9.35 11.38 3.96
CA GLY A 118 9.21 11.11 5.40
C GLY A 118 8.12 11.93 6.09
N GLY A 119 7.12 12.40 5.34
CA GLY A 119 6.02 13.20 5.86
C GLY A 119 6.22 14.70 5.75
N TYR A 120 7.37 15.16 5.23
CA TYR A 120 7.66 16.59 5.06
C TYR A 120 6.75 17.27 4.05
N LEU A 121 6.49 16.62 2.90
CA LEU A 121 5.68 17.21 1.82
C LEU A 121 4.19 16.88 1.95
N PHE A 122 3.87 15.72 2.52
CA PHE A 122 2.49 15.25 2.67
C PHE A 122 2.38 14.27 3.82
N ARG A 123 1.33 14.42 4.64
CA ARG A 123 1.04 13.60 5.82
C ARG A 123 -0.28 12.82 5.62
N PRO A 124 -0.26 11.63 4.98
CA PRO A 124 -1.49 10.93 4.59
C PRO A 124 -2.44 10.62 5.75
N ILE A 125 -1.92 10.42 6.96
CA ILE A 125 -2.73 10.12 8.15
C ILE A 125 -3.71 11.26 8.45
N GLU A 126 -3.33 12.51 8.18
CA GLU A 126 -4.20 13.69 8.35
C GLU A 126 -5.37 13.70 7.36
N TRP A 127 -5.25 12.94 6.27
CA TRP A 127 -6.28 12.75 5.24
C TRP A 127 -7.06 11.45 5.44
N GLY A 128 -6.90 10.79 6.59
CA GLY A 128 -7.63 9.58 6.96
C GLY A 128 -7.07 8.27 6.42
N VAL A 129 -5.85 8.28 5.86
CA VAL A 129 -5.12 7.04 5.56
C VAL A 129 -4.78 6.30 6.86
N ASN A 130 -4.90 4.98 6.84
CA ASN A 130 -4.73 4.14 8.04
C ASN A 130 -3.31 3.61 8.20
N VAL A 131 -2.67 3.22 7.09
CA VAL A 131 -1.31 2.70 7.10
C VAL A 131 -0.46 3.44 6.08
N VAL A 132 0.67 3.97 6.53
CA VAL A 132 1.64 4.64 5.64
C VAL A 132 2.89 3.77 5.52
N THR A 133 3.35 3.60 4.29
CA THR A 133 4.60 2.90 4.00
C THR A 133 5.61 3.85 3.36
N HIS A 134 6.90 3.62 3.62
CA HIS A 134 7.99 4.34 2.97
C HIS A 134 9.10 3.38 2.58
N SER A 135 9.73 3.61 1.43
CA SER A 135 11.11 3.17 1.21
C SER A 135 12.06 4.12 1.91
N ALA A 136 12.53 3.72 3.09
CA ALA A 136 13.49 4.48 3.87
C ALA A 136 14.83 4.65 3.14
N THR A 137 15.18 3.76 2.21
CA THR A 137 16.37 3.93 1.34
C THR A 137 16.39 5.24 0.56
N LYS A 138 15.22 5.81 0.26
CA LYS A 138 15.10 6.98 -0.61
C LYS A 138 15.31 8.26 0.19
N TRP A 139 14.25 9.02 0.40
CA TRP A 139 14.32 10.37 0.95
C TRP A 139 14.69 10.38 2.43
N ILE A 140 14.22 9.39 3.19
CA ILE A 140 14.54 9.27 4.62
C ILE A 140 16.03 9.00 4.84
N GLY A 141 16.58 8.02 4.11
CA GLY A 141 17.99 7.65 4.19
C GLY A 141 18.90 8.62 3.44
N GLY A 142 18.45 9.22 2.34
CA GLY A 142 19.07 10.34 1.61
C GLY A 142 20.35 10.02 0.82
N HIS A 143 21.16 9.07 1.28
CA HIS A 143 22.54 8.89 0.83
C HIS A 143 22.76 7.69 -0.11
N GLY A 144 21.72 6.89 -0.36
CA GLY A 144 21.79 5.74 -1.28
C GLY A 144 22.67 4.58 -0.81
N THR A 145 23.13 4.58 0.45
CA THR A 145 24.04 3.59 1.04
C THR A 145 23.34 2.51 1.85
N SER A 146 22.09 2.75 2.30
CA SER A 146 21.37 1.85 3.21
C SER A 146 20.00 1.48 2.68
N LEU A 147 19.67 0.19 2.73
CA LEU A 147 18.34 -0.32 2.40
C LEU A 147 17.45 -0.33 3.64
N GLY A 148 16.18 0.04 3.48
CA GLY A 148 15.23 0.08 4.59
C GLY A 148 13.81 0.39 4.12
N GLY A 149 12.85 -0.05 4.90
CA GLY A 149 11.42 0.23 4.76
C GLY A 149 10.83 0.60 6.11
N VAL A 150 9.82 1.46 6.10
CA VAL A 150 9.07 1.86 7.29
C VAL A 150 7.58 1.60 7.02
N VAL A 151 6.89 1.05 8.01
CA VAL A 151 5.43 0.94 8.05
C VAL A 151 4.97 1.68 9.30
N VAL A 152 4.01 2.59 9.14
CA VAL A 152 3.43 3.41 10.20
C VAL A 152 1.94 3.12 10.27
N ASP A 153 1.47 2.69 11.43
CA ASP A 153 0.04 2.66 11.76
C ASP A 153 -0.39 4.06 12.22
N GLY A 154 -1.45 4.59 11.63
CA GLY A 154 -2.02 5.89 11.99
C GLY A 154 -2.84 5.87 13.27
N GLY A 155 -3.18 4.69 13.82
CA GLY A 155 -3.97 4.55 15.04
C GLY A 155 -5.42 5.05 14.88
N ASN A 156 -5.91 5.16 13.65
CA ASN A 156 -7.19 5.77 13.28
C ASN A 156 -8.17 4.77 12.62
N PHE A 157 -7.95 3.46 12.80
CA PHE A 157 -8.76 2.40 12.21
C PHE A 157 -9.11 1.33 13.24
N ASP A 158 -10.36 0.86 13.23
CA ASP A 158 -10.79 -0.25 14.10
C ASP A 158 -10.41 -1.60 13.48
N TRP A 159 -9.24 -2.11 13.88
CA TRP A 159 -8.77 -3.45 13.50
C TRP A 159 -9.61 -4.59 14.12
N GLY A 160 -10.55 -4.28 15.02
CA GLY A 160 -11.45 -5.23 15.69
C GLY A 160 -12.81 -5.40 15.01
N ASN A 161 -13.05 -4.79 13.85
CA ASN A 161 -14.34 -4.76 13.14
C ASN A 161 -14.83 -6.12 12.58
N GLY A 162 -14.17 -7.23 12.92
CA GLY A 162 -14.51 -8.58 12.45
C GLY A 162 -14.00 -8.93 11.04
N LYS A 163 -13.49 -7.98 10.26
CA LYS A 163 -12.86 -8.24 8.96
C LYS A 163 -11.40 -8.64 9.05
N TYR A 164 -10.70 -8.16 10.08
CA TYR A 164 -9.29 -8.47 10.29
C TYR A 164 -9.15 -9.50 11.40
N ARG A 165 -8.19 -10.41 11.25
CA ARG A 165 -7.86 -11.31 12.35
C ARG A 165 -7.31 -10.47 13.51
N PRO A 166 -7.65 -10.83 14.77
CA PRO A 166 -7.01 -10.22 15.92
C PRO A 166 -5.49 -10.35 15.75
N SER A 167 -4.79 -9.22 15.70
CA SER A 167 -3.33 -9.24 15.65
C SER A 167 -2.81 -9.95 16.90
N ALA A 168 -1.71 -10.70 16.76
CA ALA A 168 -1.04 -11.34 17.91
C ALA A 168 -0.57 -10.33 18.98
N ASN A 169 -0.64 -9.02 18.68
CA ASN A 169 -0.23 -7.90 19.53
C ASN A 169 -1.39 -7.16 20.19
N ARG A 170 -2.61 -7.70 20.22
CA ARG A 170 -3.59 -7.19 21.19
C ARG A 170 -3.08 -7.59 22.58
N PRO A 171 -2.71 -6.66 23.49
CA PRO A 171 -2.60 -7.04 24.89
C PRO A 171 -3.93 -7.68 25.25
N LYS A 172 -3.92 -8.93 25.71
CA LYS A 172 -5.11 -9.53 26.28
C LYS A 172 -5.59 -8.54 27.33
N ALA A 173 -6.83 -8.04 27.19
CA ALA A 173 -7.46 -7.37 28.29
C ALA A 173 -7.33 -8.31 29.48
N THR A 174 -6.59 -7.89 30.51
CA THR A 174 -6.60 -8.53 31.82
C THR A 174 -8.03 -8.42 32.30
N THR A 175 -8.80 -9.49 32.10
CA THR A 175 -10.01 -9.73 32.86
C THR A 175 -9.57 -10.07 34.27
N ASP A 176 -9.69 -9.07 35.14
CA ASP A 176 -9.91 -9.27 36.58
C ASP A 176 -11.34 -9.80 36.80
#